data_AF-A0A6B2SF55-F1
#
_entry.id   AF-A0A6B2SF55-F1
#
_cell.length_a   1.000
_cell.length_b   1.000
_cell.length_c   1.000
_cell.angle_alpha   90.00
_cell.angle_beta   90.00
_cell.angle_gamma   90.00
#
_symmetry.space_group_name_H-M   'P 1'
#
loop_
_entity.id
_entity.type
_entity.pdbx_description
1 polymer ?
#
loop_
_entity_poly.entity_id
_entity_poly.type
_entity_poly.pdbx_seq_one_letter_code
_entity_poly.pdbx_strand_id
1 'polypeptide(L)' 'AAPLALARGVTRATLRRDFPTAARIARWLVLLHTEGVPVPLDPAPLVEHLGLYGAGPRLALDVAIARRLLGLEDV' A
#
# COMPACT_ATOMS: atom_id res chain seq x y z
N ALA A 1 -12.59 12.94 3.19
CA ALA A 1 -11.89 13.44 2.00
C ALA A 1 -10.58 12.69 1.72
N ALA A 2 -9.71 12.47 2.72
CA ALA A 2 -8.43 11.79 2.54
C ALA A 2 -8.49 10.30 2.08
N PRO A 3 -9.39 9.42 2.60
CA PRO A 3 -9.38 7.99 2.25
C PRO A 3 -9.62 7.73 0.75
N LEU A 4 -10.61 8.41 0.16
CA LEU A 4 -10.91 8.29 -1.27
C LEU A 4 -9.79 8.85 -2.16
N ALA A 5 -9.13 9.91 -1.72
CA ALA A 5 -8.00 10.48 -2.45
C ALA A 5 -6.80 9.51 -2.48
N LEU A 6 -6.49 8.86 -1.35
CA LEU A 6 -5.46 7.84 -1.25
C LEU A 6 -5.79 6.62 -2.11
N ALA A 7 -7.02 6.10 -2.03
CA ALA A 7 -7.48 4.98 -2.86
C ALA A 7 -7.31 5.29 -4.36
N ARG A 8 -7.79 6.44 -4.83
CA ARG A 8 -7.62 6.86 -6.23
C ARG A 8 -6.16 7.05 -6.62
N GLY A 9 -5.36 7.61 -5.71
CA GLY A 9 -3.93 7.85 -5.91
C GLY A 9 -3.17 6.54 -6.11
N VAL A 10 -3.39 5.56 -5.23
CA VAL A 10 -2.70 4.28 -5.30
C VAL A 10 -3.15 3.45 -6.51
N THR A 11 -4.45 3.49 -6.85
CA THR A 11 -4.95 2.84 -8.07
C THR A 11 -4.29 3.42 -9.31
N ARG A 12 -4.22 4.76 -9.46
CA ARG A 12 -3.58 5.39 -10.62
C ARG A 12 -2.08 5.08 -10.71
N ALA A 13 -1.36 5.13 -9.58
CA ALA A 13 0.06 4.83 -9.55
C ALA A 13 0.33 3.37 -9.95
N THR A 14 -0.48 2.44 -9.43
CA THR A 14 -0.41 1.00 -9.77
C THR A 14 -0.67 0.77 -11.25
N LEU A 15 -1.74 1.35 -11.81
CA LEU A 15 -2.07 1.21 -13.24
C LEU A 15 -1.01 1.82 -14.17
N ARG A 16 -0.29 2.85 -13.71
CA ARG A 16 0.84 3.46 -14.44
C ARG A 16 2.17 2.74 -14.22
N ARG A 17 2.20 1.67 -13.42
CA ARG A 17 3.42 0.96 -13.00
C ARG A 17 4.45 1.86 -12.28
N ASP A 18 3.99 2.95 -11.66
CA ASP A 18 4.80 3.75 -10.74
C ASP A 18 4.72 3.11 -9.35
N PHE A 19 5.39 1.97 -9.20
CA PHE A 19 5.36 1.17 -7.98
C PHE A 19 5.97 1.89 -6.77
N PRO A 20 7.04 2.70 -6.88
CA PRO A 20 7.54 3.48 -5.75
C PRO A 20 6.49 4.46 -5.20
N THR A 21 5.75 5.15 -6.08
CA THR A 21 4.66 6.03 -5.63
C THR A 21 3.49 5.21 -5.09
N ALA A 22 3.14 4.08 -5.71
CA ALA A 22 2.07 3.21 -5.25
C ALA A 22 2.33 2.69 -3.83
N ALA A 23 3.53 2.16 -3.54
CA ALA A 23 3.91 1.66 -2.23
C ALA A 23 3.88 2.76 -1.15
N ARG A 24 4.36 3.96 -1.47
CA ARG A 24 4.29 5.11 -0.56
C ARG A 24 2.85 5.47 -0.18
N ILE A 25 1.92 5.46 -1.14
CA ILE A 25 0.51 5.76 -0.89
C ILE A 25 -0.17 4.60 -0.16
N ALA A 26 0.12 3.36 -0.56
CA ALA A 26 -0.42 2.15 0.06
C ALA A 26 -0.13 2.11 1.57
N ARG A 27 1.07 2.51 2.00
CA ARG A 27 1.43 2.60 3.42
C ARG A 27 0.48 3.48 4.24
N TRP A 28 0.04 4.61 3.69
CA TRP A 28 -0.94 5.48 4.36
C TRP A 28 -2.37 4.90 4.32
N LEU A 29 -2.73 4.23 3.22
CA LEU A 29 -4.03 3.55 3.11
C LEU A 29 -4.14 2.41 4.14
N VAL A 30 -3.06 1.65 4.33
CA VAL A 30 -2.94 0.63 5.37
C VAL A 30 -3.09 1.23 6.77
N LEU A 31 -2.40 2.33 7.08
CA LEU A 31 -2.53 2.97 8.39
C LEU A 31 -4.01 3.30 8.71
N LEU A 32 -4.70 3.93 7.76
CA LEU A 32 -6.13 4.24 7.90
C LEU A 32 -6.98 2.98 8.09
N HIS A 33 -6.71 1.94 7.32
CA HIS A 33 -7.39 0.65 7.48
C HIS A 33 -7.18 0.06 8.88
N THR A 34 -5.95 0.09 9.40
CA THR A 34 -5.64 -0.43 10.75
C THR A 34 -6.24 0.41 11.88
N GLU A 35 -6.48 1.70 11.64
CA GLU A 35 -7.19 2.60 12.57
C GLU A 35 -8.72 2.47 12.48
N GLY A 36 -9.24 1.55 11.66
CA GLY A 36 -10.68 1.33 11.48
C GLY A 36 -11.37 2.38 10.63
N VAL A 37 -10.62 3.23 9.91
CA VAL A 37 -11.18 4.22 8.99
C VAL A 37 -11.68 3.49 7.73
N PRO A 38 -12.95 3.68 7.33
CA PRO A 38 -13.47 3.06 6.11
C PRO A 38 -12.68 3.49 4.87
N VAL A 39 -12.10 2.51 4.19
CA VAL A 39 -11.35 2.68 2.94
C VAL A 39 -12.09 1.95 1.81
N PRO A 40 -12.23 2.54 0.60
CA PRO A 40 -12.96 1.93 -0.50
C PRO A 40 -12.13 0.91 -1.31
N LEU A 41 -11.02 0.42 -0.73
CA LEU A 41 -10.09 -0.51 -1.34
C LEU A 41 -9.48 -1.36 -0.22
N ASP A 42 -9.50 -2.68 -0.36
CA ASP A 42 -8.79 -3.58 0.53
C ASP A 42 -7.27 -3.43 0.30
N PRO A 43 -6.50 -2.95 1.30
CA PRO A 43 -5.08 -2.71 1.10
C PRO A 43 -4.22 -3.99 1.16
N ALA A 44 -4.71 -5.10 1.73
CA ALA A 44 -3.93 -6.34 1.86
C ALA A 44 -3.46 -6.93 0.52
N PRO A 45 -4.36 -7.26 -0.43
CA PRO A 45 -3.95 -7.80 -1.73
C PRO A 45 -3.12 -6.80 -2.55
N LEU A 46 -3.33 -5.50 -2.35
CA LEU A 46 -2.52 -4.46 -2.97
C LEU A 46 -1.06 -4.50 -2.47
N VAL A 47 -0.85 -4.62 -1.16
CA VAL A 47 0.49 -4.68 -0.57
C VAL A 47 1.23 -5.95 -0.99
N GLU A 48 0.55 -7.09 -1.01
CA GLU A 48 1.11 -8.34 -1.54
C GLU A 48 1.50 -8.20 -3.00
N HIS A 49 0.60 -7.65 -3.84
CA HIS A 49 0.89 -7.38 -5.25
C HIS A 49 2.10 -6.47 -5.45
N LEU A 50 2.23 -5.41 -4.63
CA LEU A 50 3.39 -4.52 -4.68
C LEU A 50 4.69 -5.22 -4.25
N GLY A 51 4.61 -6.17 -3.32
CA GLY A 51 5.74 -7.00 -2.89
C GLY A 51 6.27 -7.96 -3.95
N LEU A 52 5.46 -8.31 -4.95
CA LEU A 52 5.91 -9.10 -6.10
C LEU A 52 6.85 -8.30 -7.02
N TYR A 53 6.83 -6.97 -6.94
CA TYR A 53 7.75 -6.14 -7.71
C TYR A 53 9.05 -5.94 -6.95
N GLY A 54 10.12 -6.54 -7.46
CA GLY A 54 11.49 -6.22 -7.06
C GLY A 54 11.87 -4.83 -7.56
N ALA A 55 11.46 -3.79 -6.84
CA ALA A 55 11.98 -2.44 -7.02
C ALA A 55 12.90 -2.06 -5.86
N GLY A 56 13.79 -1.11 -6.10
CA GLY A 56 14.89 -0.74 -5.21
C GLY A 56 14.50 -0.41 -3.76
N PRO A 57 15.49 -0.12 -2.89
CA PRO A 57 15.36 -0.19 -1.44
C PRO A 57 14.20 0.62 -0.85
N ARG A 58 13.79 1.71 -1.50
CA ARG A 58 12.66 2.52 -1.03
C ARG A 58 11.31 1.81 -1.16
N LEU A 59 11.08 1.11 -2.28
CA LEU A 59 9.85 0.35 -2.48
C LEU A 59 9.79 -0.80 -1.48
N ALA A 60 10.89 -1.55 -1.35
CA ALA A 60 10.99 -2.64 -0.38
C ALA A 60 10.66 -2.18 1.04
N LEU A 61 11.18 -1.01 1.45
CA LEU A 61 10.88 -0.43 2.76
C LEU A 61 9.40 -0.07 2.92
N ASP A 62 8.80 0.62 1.95
CA ASP A 62 7.38 1.02 2.06
C ASP A 62 6.46 -0.22 2.08
N VAL A 63 6.78 -1.28 1.32
CA VAL A 63 6.06 -2.56 1.35
C VAL A 63 6.26 -3.28 2.69
N ALA A 64 7.48 -3.33 3.22
CA ALA A 64 7.75 -3.98 4.51
C ALA A 64 6.98 -3.32 5.66
N ILE A 65 6.95 -1.98 5.70
CA ILE A 65 6.16 -1.25 6.70
C ILE A 65 4.67 -1.58 6.54
N ALA A 66 4.15 -1.60 5.31
CA ALA A 66 2.75 -1.92 5.05
C ALA A 66 2.39 -3.37 5.47
N ARG A 67 3.27 -4.35 5.19
CA ARG A 67 3.12 -5.74 5.66
C ARG A 67 3.12 -5.84 7.18
N ARG A 68 4.04 -5.16 7.87
CA ARG A 68 4.11 -5.12 9.34
C ARG A 68 2.80 -4.59 9.94
N LEU A 69 2.27 -3.50 9.40
CA LEU A 69 1.02 -2.90 9.90
C LEU A 69 -0.18 -3.83 9.69
N LEU A 70 -0.21 -4.61 8.61
CA LEU A 70 -1.26 -5.58 8.33
C LEU A 70 -1.08 -6.92 9.07
N GLY A 71 0.04 -7.13 9.76
CA GLY A 71 0.36 -8.43 10.37
C GLY A 71 0.61 -9.53 9.34
N LEU A 72 1.07 -9.19 8.12
CA LEU A 72 1.36 -10.12 7.02
C LEU A 72 2.81 -10.63 7.03
N GLU A 73 3.46 -10.64 8.19
CA GLU A 73 4.81 -11.14 8.30
C GLU A 73 4.77 -12.66 8.34
N ASP A 74 5.54 -13.29 7.46
CA ASP A 74 5.74 -14.73 7.49
C ASP A 74 6.42 -15.07 8.83
N VAL A 75 5.80 -15.94 9.63
CA VAL A 75 6.39 -16.50 10.85
C VAL A 75 7.59 -17.37 10.49
#